data_AF-A0A0C2J9H5-F1
#
_entry.id   AF-A0A0C2J9H5-F1
#
_cell.length_a   1.000
_cell.length_b   1.000
_cell.length_c   1.000
_cell.angle_alpha   90.00
_cell.angle_beta   90.00
_cell.angle_gamma   90.00
#
_symmetry.space_group_name_H-M   'P 1'
#
loop_
_entity.id
_entity.type
_entity.pdbx_description
1 polymer ?
#
loop_
_entity_poly.entity_id
_entity_poly.type
_entity_poly.pdbx_seq_one_letter_code
_entity_poly.pdbx_strand_id
1 'polypeptide(L)'
;MEIVGTDKQQMKDAIWEINRQTSKATNFESLKMFEVAGKAYYEIARLNEIDLNQYEEALKNYKKAAECYCKICPRSTMDCYEKIIDLLVQLDAIDWAVKRCFRFGYKCRSLFHDFEKMQEFYQRGQTLRYEHDRRHFCCIVNAEFRQYKYNMKKALNDYHQFIHNVDLPISYLDPVTGLCSICIEEYEKLKECFQYLQNPKIEN
;
A
#
# COMPACT_ATOMS: atom_id res chain seq x y z
N MET A 1 17.00 36.19 -22.77
CA MET A 1 16.98 34.95 -21.95
C MET A 1 15.58 34.83 -21.37
N GLU A 2 14.64 34.28 -22.14
CA GLU A 2 13.19 34.24 -21.86
C GLU A 2 12.74 32.84 -21.36
N ILE A 3 13.51 32.22 -20.45
CA ILE A 3 13.24 30.84 -20.00
C ILE A 3 12.17 30.80 -18.88
N VAL A 4 11.84 31.94 -18.28
CA VAL A 4 10.97 32.02 -17.08
C VAL A 4 9.46 31.93 -17.40
N GLY A 5 9.06 32.10 -18.67
CA GLY A 5 7.65 32.13 -19.08
C GLY A 5 7.00 30.75 -19.24
N THR A 6 7.74 29.78 -19.78
CA THR A 6 7.20 28.47 -20.19
C THR A 6 6.77 27.60 -19.00
N ASP A 7 7.53 27.65 -17.91
CA ASP A 7 7.31 26.84 -16.70
C ASP A 7 5.99 27.20 -15.98
N LYS A 8 5.68 28.51 -15.91
CA LYS A 8 4.43 28.99 -15.29
C LYS A 8 3.18 28.58 -16.06
N GLN A 9 3.26 28.47 -17.38
CA GLN A 9 2.12 28.05 -18.19
C GLN A 9 1.89 26.55 -18.05
N GLN A 10 2.95 25.74 -18.13
CA GLN A 10 2.87 24.28 -17.92
C GLN A 10 2.26 23.93 -16.56
N MET A 11 2.68 24.60 -15.49
CA MET A 11 2.11 24.38 -14.15
C MET A 11 0.60 24.70 -14.09
N LYS A 12 0.15 25.78 -14.74
CA LYS A 12 -1.29 26.14 -14.78
C LYS A 12 -2.10 25.11 -15.55
N ASP A 13 -1.56 24.61 -16.66
CA ASP A 13 -2.23 23.61 -17.48
C ASP A 13 -2.35 22.28 -16.72
N ALA A 14 -1.30 21.88 -15.98
CA ALA A 14 -1.31 20.71 -15.11
C ALA A 14 -2.37 20.84 -13.99
N ILE A 15 -2.44 21.99 -13.32
CA ILE A 15 -3.44 22.24 -12.26
C ILE A 15 -4.86 22.18 -12.82
N TRP A 16 -5.10 22.76 -14.01
CA TRP A 16 -6.42 22.71 -14.65
C TRP A 16 -6.83 21.26 -14.97
N GLU A 17 -5.92 20.46 -15.52
CA GLU A 17 -6.20 19.06 -15.85
C GLU A 17 -6.40 18.21 -14.58
N ILE A 18 -5.62 18.43 -13.51
CA ILE A 18 -5.82 17.78 -12.21
C ILE A 18 -7.24 18.03 -11.68
N ASN A 19 -7.72 19.28 -11.74
CA ASN A 19 -9.07 19.62 -11.27
C ASN A 19 -10.15 18.91 -12.10
N ARG A 20 -10.00 18.92 -13.43
CA ARG A 20 -10.90 18.21 -14.35
C ARG A 20 -10.93 16.70 -14.07
N GLN A 21 -9.77 16.08 -13.89
CA GLN A 21 -9.67 14.66 -13.59
C GLN A 21 -10.20 14.34 -12.19
N THR A 22 -10.06 15.24 -11.21
CA THR A 22 -10.57 15.02 -9.85
C THR A 22 -12.09 14.92 -9.83
N SER A 23 -12.79 15.83 -10.52
CA SER A 23 -14.24 15.74 -10.68
C SER A 23 -14.65 14.46 -11.40
N LYS A 24 -13.90 14.06 -12.43
CA LYS A 24 -14.12 12.82 -13.16
C LYS A 24 -13.96 11.59 -12.25
N ALA A 25 -12.82 11.46 -11.57
CA ALA A 25 -12.47 10.33 -10.74
C ALA A 25 -13.52 10.09 -9.64
N THR A 26 -13.86 11.14 -8.90
CA THR A 26 -14.84 11.08 -7.80
C THR A 26 -16.25 10.72 -8.28
N ASN A 27 -16.71 11.31 -9.39
CA ASN A 27 -18.02 10.98 -9.96
C ASN A 27 -18.07 9.49 -10.39
N PHE A 28 -17.09 9.04 -11.19
CA PHE A 28 -17.07 7.66 -11.67
C PHE A 28 -16.85 6.63 -10.55
N GLU A 29 -16.10 6.97 -9.52
CA GLU A 29 -15.94 6.12 -8.33
C GLU A 29 -17.28 5.93 -7.61
N SER A 30 -18.07 7.01 -7.43
CA SER A 30 -19.39 6.93 -6.81
C SER A 30 -20.39 6.09 -7.63
N LEU A 31 -20.26 6.11 -8.96
CA LEU A 31 -21.00 5.28 -9.90
C LEU A 31 -20.44 3.84 -10.04
N LYS A 32 -19.44 3.46 -9.23
CA LYS A 32 -18.74 2.16 -9.26
C LYS A 32 -18.09 1.82 -10.61
N MET A 33 -17.82 2.82 -11.44
CA MET A 33 -17.09 2.68 -12.71
C MET A 33 -15.58 2.72 -12.43
N PHE A 34 -15.09 1.70 -11.72
CA PHE A 34 -13.74 1.68 -11.13
C PHE A 34 -12.61 1.80 -12.16
N GLU A 35 -12.81 1.35 -13.41
CA GLU A 35 -11.77 1.46 -14.43
C GLU A 35 -11.50 2.90 -14.83
N VAL A 36 -12.58 3.65 -15.08
CA VAL A 36 -12.50 5.06 -15.47
C VAL A 36 -12.01 5.91 -14.31
N ALA A 37 -12.50 5.62 -13.09
CA ALA A 37 -12.04 6.27 -11.88
C ALA A 37 -10.56 6.01 -11.60
N GLY A 38 -10.11 4.75 -11.71
CA GLY A 38 -8.71 4.36 -11.54
C GLY A 38 -7.79 5.07 -12.54
N LYS A 39 -8.19 5.13 -13.82
CA LYS A 39 -7.46 5.87 -14.87
C LYS A 39 -7.33 7.35 -14.54
N ALA A 40 -8.41 7.99 -14.08
CA ALA A 40 -8.39 9.39 -13.70
C ALA A 40 -7.49 9.64 -12.47
N TYR A 41 -7.57 8.81 -11.43
CA TYR A 41 -6.67 8.92 -10.27
C TYR A 41 -5.21 8.68 -10.63
N TYR A 42 -4.91 7.72 -11.50
CA TYR A 42 -3.55 7.48 -11.98
C TYR A 42 -2.99 8.70 -12.72
N GLU A 43 -3.80 9.32 -13.57
CA GLU A 43 -3.40 10.52 -14.31
C GLU A 43 -3.15 11.71 -13.39
N ILE A 44 -4.02 11.94 -12.39
CA ILE A 44 -3.79 12.95 -11.35
C ILE A 44 -2.46 12.68 -10.62
N ALA A 45 -2.18 11.41 -10.29
CA ALA A 45 -0.95 11.05 -9.61
C ALA A 45 0.29 11.36 -10.45
N ARG A 46 0.24 11.02 -11.74
CA ARG A 46 1.32 11.29 -12.70
C ARG A 46 1.59 12.79 -12.87
N LEU A 47 0.55 13.61 -13.02
CA LEU A 47 0.69 15.07 -13.14
C LEU A 47 1.31 15.67 -11.87
N ASN A 48 0.89 15.19 -10.69
CA ASN A 48 1.49 15.61 -9.43
C ASN A 48 2.97 15.19 -9.33
N GLU A 49 3.31 13.96 -9.72
CA GLU A 49 4.68 13.43 -9.70
C GLU A 49 5.60 14.21 -10.65
N ILE A 50 5.22 14.30 -11.93
CA ILE A 50 6.12 14.72 -13.01
C ILE A 50 6.08 16.24 -13.22
N ASP A 51 4.89 16.83 -13.26
CA ASP A 51 4.74 18.24 -13.62
C ASP A 51 4.82 19.18 -12.41
N LEU A 52 4.39 18.71 -11.23
CA LEU A 52 4.32 19.54 -10.02
C LEU A 52 5.33 19.16 -8.93
N ASN A 53 6.01 18.00 -9.04
CA ASN A 53 6.87 17.43 -8.00
C ASN A 53 6.18 17.34 -6.61
N GLN A 54 4.86 17.11 -6.61
CA GLN A 54 4.00 16.96 -5.44
C GLN A 54 3.86 15.48 -5.07
N TYR A 55 4.94 14.91 -4.53
CA TYR A 55 5.05 13.46 -4.31
C TYR A 55 4.05 12.90 -3.29
N GLU A 56 3.66 13.67 -2.27
CA GLU A 56 2.67 13.22 -1.28
C GLU A 56 1.28 13.11 -1.90
N GLU A 57 0.88 14.10 -2.70
CA GLU A 57 -0.35 14.11 -3.48
C GLU A 57 -0.34 13.00 -4.55
N ALA A 58 0.78 12.80 -5.23
CA ALA A 58 0.96 11.69 -6.18
C ALA A 58 0.75 10.34 -5.48
N LEU A 59 1.40 10.14 -4.33
CA LEU A 59 1.29 8.93 -3.52
C LEU A 59 -0.17 8.66 -3.08
N LYS A 60 -0.90 9.70 -2.68
CA LYS A 60 -2.32 9.60 -2.31
C LYS A 60 -3.17 9.15 -3.50
N ASN A 61 -2.94 9.72 -4.68
CA ASN A 61 -3.73 9.41 -5.87
C ASN A 61 -3.38 8.04 -6.47
N TYR A 62 -2.12 7.61 -6.44
CA TYR A 62 -1.75 6.24 -6.82
C TYR A 62 -2.38 5.19 -5.89
N LYS A 63 -2.50 5.46 -4.58
CA LYS A 63 -3.23 4.58 -3.66
C LYS A 63 -4.70 4.44 -4.05
N LYS A 64 -5.38 5.55 -4.35
CA LYS A 64 -6.78 5.53 -4.82
C LYS A 64 -6.94 4.80 -6.16
N ALA A 65 -6.01 5.02 -7.10
CA ALA A 65 -5.99 4.30 -8.37
C ALA A 65 -5.86 2.79 -8.15
N ALA A 66 -4.93 2.37 -7.28
CA ALA A 66 -4.75 0.96 -6.93
C ALA A 66 -6.01 0.36 -6.27
N GLU A 67 -6.69 1.10 -5.39
CA GLU A 67 -7.94 0.66 -4.76
C GLU A 67 -9.07 0.46 -5.78
N CYS A 68 -9.15 1.32 -6.80
CA CYS A 68 -10.08 1.16 -7.91
C CYS A 68 -9.70 -0.05 -8.78
N TYR A 69 -8.45 -0.15 -9.22
CA TYR A 69 -8.00 -1.22 -10.09
C TYR A 69 -8.03 -2.60 -9.42
N CYS A 70 -7.82 -2.68 -8.11
CA CYS A 70 -7.87 -3.94 -7.38
C CYS A 70 -9.23 -4.65 -7.50
N LYS A 71 -10.29 -3.92 -7.87
CA LYS A 71 -11.63 -4.46 -8.07
C LYS A 71 -11.88 -5.03 -9.47
N ILE A 72 -10.98 -4.80 -10.43
CA ILE A 72 -11.24 -5.04 -11.86
C ILE A 72 -10.03 -5.52 -12.69
N CYS A 73 -8.81 -5.06 -12.39
CA CYS A 73 -7.63 -5.21 -13.24
C CYS A 73 -6.36 -5.40 -12.37
N PRO A 74 -5.90 -6.64 -12.18
CA PRO A 74 -4.70 -6.94 -11.39
C PRO A 74 -3.45 -6.21 -11.89
N ARG A 75 -3.23 -6.18 -13.22
CA ARG A 75 -2.02 -5.58 -13.81
C ARG A 75 -1.88 -4.10 -13.49
N SER A 76 -2.93 -3.31 -13.74
CA SER A 76 -2.91 -1.87 -13.41
C SER A 76 -2.79 -1.60 -11.90
N THR A 77 -3.22 -2.55 -11.05
CA THR A 77 -3.00 -2.48 -9.60
C THR A 77 -1.52 -2.62 -9.26
N MET A 78 -0.82 -3.55 -9.91
CA MET A 78 0.61 -3.78 -9.71
C MET A 78 1.44 -2.57 -10.17
N ASP A 79 1.09 -1.98 -11.31
CA ASP A 79 1.74 -0.74 -11.78
C ASP A 79 1.62 0.39 -10.73
N CYS A 80 0.46 0.52 -10.09
CA CYS A 80 0.28 1.48 -9.00
C CYS A 80 1.10 1.11 -7.75
N TYR A 81 1.22 -0.17 -7.43
CA TYR A 81 2.02 -0.64 -6.29
C TYR A 81 3.50 -0.33 -6.45
N GLU A 82 4.06 -0.53 -7.64
CA GLU A 82 5.44 -0.17 -7.97
C GLU A 82 5.65 1.34 -7.80
N LYS A 83 4.78 2.17 -8.40
CA LYS A 83 4.81 3.62 -8.26
C LYS A 83 4.73 4.11 -6.81
N ILE A 84 3.89 3.49 -5.99
CA ILE A 84 3.78 3.80 -4.56
C ILE A 84 5.11 3.52 -3.84
N ILE A 85 5.78 2.40 -4.14
CA ILE A 85 7.07 2.07 -3.52
C ILE A 85 8.15 3.03 -4.00
N ASP A 86 8.21 3.33 -5.29
CA ASP A 86 9.18 4.26 -5.88
C ASP A 86 9.10 5.65 -5.21
N LEU A 87 7.88 6.21 -5.09
CA LEU A 87 7.66 7.49 -4.42
C LEU A 87 8.04 7.46 -2.94
N LEU A 88 7.79 6.35 -2.23
CA LEU A 88 8.20 6.22 -0.83
C LEU A 88 9.73 6.20 -0.69
N VAL A 89 10.45 5.57 -1.62
CA VAL A 89 11.91 5.63 -1.66
C VAL A 89 12.41 7.04 -1.97
N GLN A 90 11.79 7.73 -2.93
CA GLN A 90 12.14 9.12 -3.27
C GLN A 90 11.90 10.10 -2.10
N LEU A 91 10.88 9.86 -1.28
CA LEU A 91 10.59 10.61 -0.05
C LEU A 91 11.45 10.19 1.16
N ASP A 92 12.45 9.33 0.97
CA ASP A 92 13.29 8.72 2.02
C ASP A 92 12.48 7.99 3.12
N ALA A 93 11.25 7.58 2.79
CA ALA A 93 10.35 6.84 3.67
C ALA A 93 10.59 5.32 3.58
N ILE A 94 11.85 4.90 3.76
CA ILE A 94 12.31 3.53 3.47
C ILE A 94 11.54 2.45 4.25
N ASP A 95 11.25 2.66 5.53
CA ASP A 95 10.52 1.68 6.33
C ASP A 95 9.09 1.45 5.80
N TRP A 96 8.47 2.52 5.29
CA TRP A 96 7.17 2.41 4.62
C TRP A 96 7.29 1.71 3.27
N ALA A 97 8.32 2.00 2.47
CA ALA A 97 8.57 1.32 1.20
C ALA A 97 8.70 -0.20 1.40
N VAL A 98 9.56 -0.61 2.35
CA VAL A 98 9.76 -2.00 2.76
C VAL A 98 8.45 -2.64 3.20
N LYS A 99 7.69 -1.99 4.09
CA LYS A 99 6.39 -2.51 4.55
C LYS A 99 5.40 -2.69 3.40
N ARG A 100 5.40 -1.76 2.43
CA ARG A 100 4.53 -1.83 1.25
C ARG A 100 4.93 -2.96 0.31
N CYS A 101 6.22 -3.22 0.10
CA CYS A 101 6.70 -4.39 -0.62
C CYS A 101 6.08 -5.68 -0.07
N PHE A 102 6.18 -5.94 1.24
CA PHE A 102 5.61 -7.17 1.80
C PHE A 102 4.08 -7.21 1.78
N ARG A 103 3.39 -6.09 2.06
CA ARG A 103 1.92 -6.04 1.95
C ARG A 103 1.43 -6.27 0.51
N PHE A 104 2.09 -5.67 -0.48
CA PHE A 104 1.73 -5.82 -1.89
C PHE A 104 2.07 -7.20 -2.43
N GLY A 105 3.20 -7.78 -2.04
CA GLY A 105 3.53 -9.17 -2.37
C GLY A 105 2.47 -10.15 -1.85
N TYR A 106 2.04 -10.00 -0.58
CA TYR A 106 0.95 -10.83 -0.03
C TYR A 106 -0.35 -10.69 -0.83
N LYS A 107 -0.72 -9.46 -1.20
CA LYS A 107 -1.91 -9.23 -2.03
C LYS A 107 -1.80 -9.86 -3.41
N CYS A 108 -0.63 -9.82 -4.05
CA CYS A 108 -0.42 -10.47 -5.34
C CYS A 108 -0.70 -11.97 -5.28
N ARG A 109 -0.21 -12.65 -4.24
CA ARG A 109 -0.51 -14.06 -3.99
C ARG A 109 -1.98 -14.32 -3.66
N SER A 110 -2.55 -13.59 -2.70
CA SER A 110 -3.86 -13.90 -2.12
C SER A 110 -5.03 -13.47 -2.99
N LEU A 111 -4.93 -12.31 -3.66
CA LEU A 111 -6.02 -11.75 -4.46
C LEU A 111 -5.89 -12.08 -5.95
N PHE A 112 -4.67 -12.14 -6.47
CA PHE A 112 -4.42 -12.29 -7.91
C PHE A 112 -3.82 -13.63 -8.29
N HIS A 113 -3.44 -14.46 -7.31
CA HIS A 113 -2.72 -15.72 -7.51
C HIS A 113 -1.43 -15.55 -8.34
N ASP A 114 -0.82 -14.36 -8.27
CA ASP A 114 0.41 -14.02 -8.96
C ASP A 114 1.61 -14.21 -8.02
N PHE A 115 2.15 -15.44 -8.06
CA PHE A 115 3.28 -15.84 -7.23
C PHE A 115 4.60 -15.23 -7.70
N GLU A 116 4.73 -14.91 -8.99
CA GLU A 116 5.93 -14.29 -9.55
C GLU A 116 6.06 -12.86 -9.02
N LYS A 117 5.01 -12.04 -9.19
CA LYS A 117 4.98 -10.68 -8.63
C LYS A 117 5.05 -10.65 -7.12
N MET A 118 4.48 -11.65 -6.43
CA MET A 118 4.68 -11.81 -4.99
C MET A 118 6.18 -11.89 -4.65
N GLN A 119 6.92 -12.78 -5.31
CA GLN A 119 8.36 -12.95 -5.05
C GLN A 119 9.15 -11.68 -5.39
N GLU A 120 8.85 -11.03 -6.51
CA GLU A 120 9.48 -9.76 -6.88
C GLU A 120 9.32 -8.71 -5.78
N PHE A 121 8.10 -8.50 -5.29
CA PHE A 121 7.87 -7.52 -4.21
C PHE A 121 8.59 -7.93 -2.92
N TYR A 122 8.58 -9.21 -2.55
CA TYR A 122 9.31 -9.68 -1.35
C TYR A 122 10.82 -9.47 -1.48
N GLN A 123 11.41 -9.82 -2.62
CA GLN A 123 12.82 -9.61 -2.89
C GLN A 123 13.19 -8.12 -2.88
N ARG A 124 12.35 -7.27 -3.49
CA ARG A 124 12.52 -5.83 -3.46
C ARG A 124 12.50 -5.27 -2.03
N GLY A 125 11.58 -5.74 -1.19
CA GLY A 125 11.53 -5.35 0.23
C GLY A 125 12.78 -5.78 1.01
N GLN A 126 13.30 -6.98 0.76
CA GLN A 126 14.56 -7.44 1.38
C GLN A 126 15.77 -6.65 0.90
N THR A 127 15.81 -6.30 -0.39
CA THR A 127 16.89 -5.49 -0.99
C THR A 127 16.93 -4.10 -0.36
N LEU A 128 15.78 -3.40 -0.31
CA LEU A 128 15.67 -2.09 0.35
C LEU A 128 16.08 -2.14 1.82
N ARG A 129 15.79 -3.23 2.53
CA ARG A 129 16.23 -3.39 3.92
C ARG A 129 17.75 -3.51 4.04
N TYR A 130 18.36 -4.30 3.17
CA TYR A 130 19.80 -4.51 3.16
C TYR A 130 20.55 -3.22 2.80
N GLU A 131 20.12 -2.52 1.75
CA GLU A 131 20.75 -1.29 1.26
C GLU A 131 20.70 -0.13 2.27
N HIS A 132 19.74 -0.14 3.19
CA HIS A 132 19.56 0.90 4.20
C HIS A 132 19.76 0.41 5.65
N ASP A 133 20.49 -0.70 5.83
CA ASP A 133 20.83 -1.28 7.15
C ASP A 133 19.63 -1.50 8.10
N ARG A 134 18.45 -1.79 7.54
CA ARG A 134 17.21 -2.03 8.30
C ARG A 134 17.14 -3.47 8.80
N ARG A 135 17.60 -3.67 10.04
CA ARG A 135 17.42 -4.94 10.77
C ARG A 135 15.94 -5.22 11.03
N HIS A 136 15.58 -6.50 10.98
CA HIS A 136 14.25 -7.00 11.30
C HIS A 136 14.38 -8.18 12.24
N PHE A 137 13.51 -8.21 13.22
CA PHE A 137 13.30 -9.34 14.09
C PHE A 137 11.86 -9.81 13.89
N CYS A 138 11.70 -11.00 13.34
CA CYS A 138 10.38 -11.57 13.12
C CYS A 138 9.72 -11.85 14.48
N CYS A 139 8.73 -11.04 14.88
CA CYS A 139 8.07 -11.18 16.17
C CYS A 139 7.06 -12.36 16.24
N ILE A 140 6.62 -12.90 15.10
CA ILE A 140 5.54 -13.90 15.04
C ILE A 140 6.04 -15.35 14.81
N VAL A 141 7.34 -15.61 14.66
CA VAL A 141 7.87 -16.92 14.19
C VAL A 141 7.44 -18.12 15.06
N ASN A 142 7.02 -17.90 16.31
CA ASN A 142 6.65 -18.97 17.23
C ASN A 142 5.17 -18.99 17.62
N ALA A 143 4.32 -18.24 16.92
CA ALA A 143 2.89 -18.30 17.15
C ALA A 143 2.32 -19.62 16.59
N GLU A 144 2.19 -20.65 17.42
CA GLU A 144 1.38 -21.81 17.06
C GLU A 144 -0.08 -21.37 16.87
N PHE A 145 -0.49 -21.14 15.61
CA PHE A 145 -1.87 -20.76 15.25
C PHE A 145 -2.95 -21.65 15.87
N ARG A 146 -2.62 -22.93 16.11
CA ARG A 146 -3.50 -23.88 16.79
C ARG A 146 -3.94 -23.37 18.16
N GLN A 147 -3.10 -22.60 18.85
CA GLN A 147 -3.42 -22.01 20.14
C GLN A 147 -4.45 -20.88 20.02
N TYR A 148 -4.50 -20.15 18.90
CA TYR A 148 -5.47 -19.07 18.70
C TYR A 148 -6.89 -19.55 18.49
N LYS A 149 -7.08 -20.75 17.90
CA LYS A 149 -8.40 -21.37 17.74
C LYS A 149 -9.15 -21.50 19.08
N TYR A 150 -8.41 -21.70 20.17
CA TYR A 150 -8.97 -21.91 21.51
C TYR A 150 -8.65 -20.77 22.50
N ASN A 151 -7.93 -19.74 22.08
CA ASN A 151 -7.51 -18.64 22.95
C ASN A 151 -7.63 -17.28 22.25
N MET A 152 -8.88 -16.80 22.12
CA MET A 152 -9.20 -15.53 21.48
C MET A 152 -8.54 -14.33 22.16
N LYS A 153 -8.41 -14.36 23.49
CA LYS A 153 -7.75 -13.29 24.25
C LYS A 153 -6.28 -13.15 23.84
N LYS A 154 -5.57 -14.28 23.68
CA LYS A 154 -4.20 -14.29 23.17
C LYS A 154 -4.13 -13.77 21.73
N ALA A 155 -5.00 -14.26 20.84
CA ALA A 155 -5.02 -13.81 19.44
C ALA A 155 -5.25 -12.30 19.32
N LEU A 156 -6.19 -11.74 20.10
CA LEU A 156 -6.46 -10.30 20.13
C LEU A 156 -5.27 -9.50 20.69
N ASN A 157 -4.64 -9.99 21.76
CA ASN A 157 -3.47 -9.35 22.33
C ASN A 157 -2.30 -9.32 21.35
N ASP A 158 -2.03 -10.44 20.69
CA ASP A 158 -0.94 -10.57 19.72
C ASP A 158 -1.22 -9.74 18.45
N TYR A 159 -2.50 -9.66 18.03
CA TYR A 159 -2.94 -8.75 16.96
C TYR A 159 -2.76 -7.27 17.33
N HIS A 160 -3.16 -6.86 18.53
CA HIS A 160 -2.95 -5.48 18.99
C HIS A 160 -1.47 -5.15 19.13
N GLN A 161 -0.67 -6.07 19.69
CA GLN A 161 0.78 -5.92 19.77
C GLN A 161 1.38 -5.74 18.38
N PHE A 162 0.89 -6.45 17.38
CA PHE A 162 1.33 -6.26 16.00
C PHE A 162 0.89 -4.91 15.41
N ILE A 163 -0.35 -4.48 15.61
CA ILE A 163 -0.83 -3.17 15.13
C ILE A 163 -0.04 -2.02 15.75
N HIS A 164 0.18 -2.06 17.07
CA HIS A 164 0.97 -1.04 17.77
C HIS A 164 2.39 -0.92 17.21
N ASN A 165 2.94 -2.02 16.71
CA ASN A 165 4.24 -2.07 16.07
C ASN A 165 4.22 -1.68 14.59
N VAL A 166 3.05 -1.60 13.96
CA VAL A 166 2.92 -1.47 12.50
C VAL A 166 2.27 -0.16 12.07
N ASP A 167 1.26 0.39 12.74
CA ASP A 167 0.42 1.48 12.21
C ASP A 167 0.42 2.78 13.05
N LEU A 168 1.45 3.03 13.89
CA LEU A 168 1.60 4.34 14.54
C LEU A 168 1.90 5.47 13.53
N PRO A 169 1.34 6.68 13.73
CA PRO A 169 1.67 7.84 12.91
C PRO A 169 3.17 8.19 13.01
N ILE A 170 3.70 8.77 11.94
CA ILE A 170 5.14 9.09 11.68
C ILE A 170 5.84 9.80 12.86
N SER A 171 5.10 10.43 13.77
CA SER A 171 5.63 11.30 14.82
C SER A 171 6.17 10.59 16.08
N TYR A 172 6.13 9.26 16.19
CA TYR A 172 6.70 8.54 17.34
C TYR A 172 7.68 7.44 16.88
N LEU A 173 8.98 7.76 16.92
CA LEU A 173 10.10 6.80 16.91
C LEU A 173 9.96 5.93 18.18
N ASP A 174 9.85 4.60 18.17
CA ASP A 174 10.75 3.51 17.72
C ASP A 174 10.03 2.15 18.04
N PRO A 175 10.55 0.90 17.82
CA PRO A 175 11.29 0.26 16.73
C PRO A 175 10.75 -1.17 16.47
N VAL A 176 9.84 -1.40 15.52
CA VAL A 176 9.76 -2.73 14.88
C VAL A 176 9.69 -2.52 13.38
N THR A 177 10.83 -2.09 12.87
CA THR A 177 11.09 -1.89 11.45
C THR A 177 11.10 -3.21 10.70
N GLY A 178 10.37 -3.21 9.58
CA GLY A 178 10.30 -4.28 8.61
C GLY A 178 9.20 -5.28 8.93
N LEU A 179 8.20 -5.39 8.06
CA LEU A 179 7.57 -6.69 7.86
C LEU A 179 8.57 -7.57 7.11
N CYS A 180 8.42 -8.89 7.19
CA CYS A 180 8.96 -9.82 6.21
C CYS A 180 7.83 -10.65 5.61
N SER A 181 8.13 -11.51 4.64
CA SER A 181 7.15 -12.42 4.02
C SER A 181 6.44 -13.29 5.06
N ILE A 182 7.18 -13.81 6.04
CA ILE A 182 6.60 -14.61 7.14
C ILE A 182 5.68 -13.73 7.99
N CYS A 183 6.15 -12.59 8.50
CA CYS A 183 5.35 -11.72 9.36
C CYS A 183 4.05 -11.23 8.72
N ILE A 184 4.07 -10.90 7.42
CA ILE A 184 2.85 -10.46 6.74
C ILE A 184 1.85 -11.61 6.56
N GLU A 185 2.31 -12.82 6.24
CA GLU A 185 1.43 -13.99 6.12
C GLU A 185 0.77 -14.33 7.44
N GLU A 186 1.54 -14.34 8.53
CA GLU A 186 1.00 -14.64 9.85
C GLU A 186 0.03 -13.54 10.32
N TYR A 187 0.33 -12.28 10.04
CA TYR A 187 -0.58 -11.17 10.36
C TYR A 187 -1.91 -11.25 9.62
N GLU A 188 -1.91 -11.51 8.31
CA GLU A 188 -3.15 -11.55 7.55
C GLU A 188 -3.99 -12.78 7.93
N LYS A 189 -3.37 -13.94 8.24
CA LYS A 189 -4.08 -15.09 8.85
C LYS A 189 -4.72 -14.72 10.19
N LEU A 190 -3.99 -14.03 11.08
CA LEU A 190 -4.52 -13.54 12.37
C LEU A 190 -5.74 -12.64 12.17
N LYS A 191 -5.68 -11.74 11.19
CA LYS A 191 -6.75 -10.82 10.84
C LYS A 191 -7.98 -11.54 10.28
N GLU A 192 -7.79 -12.55 9.43
CA GLU A 192 -8.89 -13.39 8.92
C GLU A 192 -9.59 -14.14 10.06
N CYS A 193 -8.82 -14.75 10.98
CA CYS A 193 -9.39 -15.36 12.19
C CYS A 193 -10.21 -14.35 12.99
N PHE A 194 -9.71 -13.13 13.16
CA PHE A 194 -10.42 -12.09 13.88
C PHE A 194 -11.73 -11.66 13.19
N GLN A 195 -11.71 -11.48 11.87
CA GLN A 195 -12.90 -11.12 11.10
C GLN A 195 -14.00 -12.20 11.16
N TYR A 196 -13.61 -13.47 11.12
CA TYR A 196 -14.53 -14.59 11.30
C TYR A 196 -15.18 -14.58 12.69
N LEU A 197 -14.41 -14.29 13.73
CA LEU A 197 -14.91 -14.22 15.11
C LEU A 197 -15.84 -13.05 15.37
N GLN A 198 -15.64 -11.91 14.69
CA GLN A 198 -16.54 -10.75 14.80
C GLN A 198 -17.86 -10.94 14.06
N ASN A 199 -17.87 -11.79 13.02
CA ASN A 199 -19.05 -12.09 12.22
C ASN A 199 -19.24 -13.60 12.12
N PRO A 200 -19.55 -14.30 13.24
CA PRO A 200 -19.88 -15.71 13.18
C PRO A 200 -21.15 -15.79 12.33
N LYS A 201 -20.99 -16.19 11.06
CA LYS A 201 -22.16 -16.54 10.24
C LYS A 201 -22.88 -17.61 11.06
N ILE A 202 -24.11 -17.31 11.46
CA ILE A 202 -24.99 -18.28 12.12
C ILE A 202 -25.17 -19.37 11.07
N GLU A 203 -24.40 -20.45 11.19
CA GLU A 203 -24.61 -21.66 10.43
C GLU A 203 -25.98 -22.20 10.87
N ASN A 204 -26.99 -21.95 10.04
CA ASN A 204 -28.32 -22.54 10.15
C ASN A 204 -28.28 -24.02 9.75
#